data_AF-A0A0T9RTQ5-F1
#
_entry.id   AF-A0A0T9RTQ5-F1
#
_cell.length_a   1.000
_cell.length_b   1.000
_cell.length_c   1.000
_cell.angle_alpha   90.00
_cell.angle_beta   90.00
_cell.angle_gamma   90.00
#
_symmetry.space_group_name_H-M   'P 1'
#
loop_
_entity.id
_entity.type
_entity.pdbx_description
1 polymer ?
#
loop_
_entity_poly.entity_id
_entity_poly.type
_entity_poly.pdbx_seq_one_letter_code
_entity_poly.pdbx_strand_id
1 'polypeptide(L)' 'MSEAKPQDGSTVKGYRTLTEKDISNMNRLKEISRQFIAQLEFLNTGDTDPRWLAIAKTDMQTACMAACRAVARPNADC' A
#
# COMPACT_ATOMS: atom_id res chain seq x y z
N MET A 1 -11.01 -7.83 27.18
CA MET A 1 -10.36 -7.71 25.86
C MET A 1 -10.60 -6.28 25.40
N SER A 2 -9.66 -5.36 25.62
CA SER A 2 -9.83 -3.98 25.15
C SER A 2 -9.79 -3.99 23.62
N GLU A 3 -10.92 -3.73 22.98
CA GLU A 3 -10.97 -3.49 21.55
C GLU A 3 -10.10 -2.26 21.26
N ALA A 4 -9.01 -2.47 20.53
CA ALA A 4 -8.17 -1.37 20.07
C ALA A 4 -9.05 -0.49 19.17
N LYS A 5 -9.35 0.72 19.65
CA LYS A 5 -10.06 1.74 18.87
C LYS A 5 -9.33 1.88 17.52
N PRO A 6 -10.03 1.79 16.38
CA PRO A 6 -9.40 1.97 15.08
C PRO A 6 -8.70 3.33 15.10
N GLN A 7 -7.39 3.36 14.77
CA GLN A 7 -6.63 4.59 14.74
C GLN A 7 -7.33 5.57 13.80
N ASP A 8 -7.99 6.57 14.37
CA ASP A 8 -8.43 7.73 13.62
C ASP A 8 -7.13 8.47 13.28
N GLY A 9 -6.86 8.70 12.00
CA GLY A 9 -5.61 9.34 11.54
C GLY A 9 -5.42 10.79 12.03
N SER A 10 -6.12 11.21 13.08
CA SER A 10 -6.13 12.52 13.73
C SER A 10 -4.84 12.84 14.48
N THR A 11 -4.02 11.84 14.85
CA THR A 11 -2.92 12.03 15.82
C THR A 11 -1.50 11.86 15.24
N VAL A 12 -1.35 11.58 13.94
CA VAL A 12 0.00 11.49 13.34
C VAL A 12 0.45 12.88 12.90
N LYS A 13 1.35 13.50 13.68
CA LYS A 13 2.04 14.74 13.29
C LYS A 13 2.73 14.55 11.92
N GLY A 14 2.63 15.56 11.05
CA GLY A 14 3.24 15.54 9.72
C GLY A 14 2.34 15.03 8.58
N TYR A 15 1.05 14.73 8.83
CA TYR A 15 0.08 14.42 7.78
C TYR A 15 -1.13 15.35 7.84
N ARG A 16 -1.68 15.68 6.66
CA ARG A 16 -3.02 16.28 6.58
C ARG A 16 -4.09 15.26 6.99
N THR A 17 -5.25 15.76 7.40
CA THR A 17 -6.44 14.93 7.58
C THR A 17 -6.87 14.32 6.24
N LEU A 18 -7.10 13.01 6.24
CA LEU A 18 -7.59 12.28 5.08
C LEU A 18 -9.11 12.37 5.01
N THR A 19 -9.62 12.59 3.81
CA THR A 19 -11.06 12.49 3.51
C THR A 19 -11.45 11.02 3.32
N GLU A 20 -12.74 10.71 3.39
CA GLU A 20 -13.25 9.37 3.05
C GLU A 20 -12.84 8.94 1.64
N LYS A 21 -12.80 9.89 0.69
CA LYS A 21 -12.34 9.66 -0.67
C LYS A 21 -10.85 9.28 -0.72
N ASP A 22 -10.00 9.93 0.08
CA ASP A 22 -8.59 9.59 0.20
C ASP A 22 -8.42 8.15 0.73
N ILE A 23 -9.16 7.80 1.79
CA ILE A 23 -9.15 6.47 2.39
C ILE A 23 -9.59 5.41 1.37
N SER A 24 -10.68 5.67 0.65
CA SER A 24 -11.18 4.78 -0.41
C SER A 24 -10.15 4.56 -1.51
N ASN A 25 -9.51 5.63 -1.99
CA ASN A 25 -8.45 5.55 -2.99
C ASN A 25 -7.24 4.73 -2.49
N MET A 26 -6.78 4.96 -1.25
CA MET A 26 -5.68 4.19 -0.67
C MET A 26 -6.02 2.71 -0.52
N ASN A 27 -7.25 2.38 -0.10
CA ASN A 27 -7.70 0.99 0.01
C ASN A 27 -7.74 0.32 -1.37
N ARG A 28 -8.19 1.03 -2.42
CA ARG A 28 -8.17 0.52 -3.78
C ARG A 28 -6.76 0.27 -4.30
N LEU A 29 -5.81 1.17 -4.03
CA LEU A 29 -4.40 0.98 -4.38
C LEU A 29 -3.80 -0.26 -3.70
N LYS A 30 -4.06 -0.43 -2.40
CA LYS A 30 -3.62 -1.61 -1.65
C LYS A 30 -4.23 -2.90 -2.18
N GLU A 31 -5.50 -2.86 -2.58
CA GLU A 31 -6.17 -4.01 -3.16
C GLU A 31 -5.54 -4.44 -4.49
N ILE A 32 -5.28 -3.48 -5.39
CA ILE A 32 -4.58 -3.75 -6.66
C ILE A 32 -3.19 -4.35 -6.40
N SER A 33 -2.45 -3.81 -5.44
CA SER A 33 -1.13 -4.35 -5.07
C SER A 33 -1.22 -5.79 -4.57
N ARG A 34 -2.23 -6.13 -3.75
CA ARG A 34 -2.44 -7.50 -3.27
C ARG A 34 -2.77 -8.45 -4.41
N GLN A 35 -3.66 -8.06 -5.32
CA GLN A 35 -4.03 -8.88 -6.48
C GLN A 35 -2.83 -9.16 -7.38
N PHE A 36 -2.00 -8.15 -7.65
CA PHE A 36 -0.78 -8.32 -8.43
C PHE A 36 0.23 -9.26 -7.76
N ILE A 37 0.49 -9.08 -6.45
CA ILE A 37 1.40 -9.96 -5.70
C ILE A 37 0.88 -11.39 -5.66
N ALA A 38 -0.42 -11.60 -5.46
CA ALA A 38 -1.04 -12.93 -5.51
C ALA A 38 -0.83 -13.61 -6.88
N GLN A 39 -0.91 -12.84 -7.97
CA GLN A 39 -0.60 -13.35 -9.31
C GLN A 39 0.87 -13.76 -9.44
N LEU A 40 1.82 -12.98 -8.89
CA LEU A 40 3.24 -13.36 -8.89
C LEU A 40 3.49 -14.64 -8.08
N GLU A 41 2.81 -14.80 -6.94
CA GLU A 41 2.92 -16.00 -6.10
C GLU A 41 2.35 -17.24 -6.80
N PHE A 42 1.27 -17.09 -7.56
CA PHE A 42 0.76 -18.15 -8.43
C PHE A 42 1.80 -18.56 -9.48
N LEU A 43 2.41 -17.60 -10.17
CA LEU A 43 3.45 -17.85 -11.19
C LEU A 43 4.71 -18.52 -10.63
N ASN A 44 5.03 -18.26 -9.37
CA ASN A 44 6.20 -18.82 -8.68
C ASN A 44 6.16 -20.35 -8.49
N THR A 45 5.04 -21.00 -8.85
CA THR A 45 4.90 -22.47 -8.87
C THR A 45 5.20 -23.10 -10.24
N GLY A 46 5.38 -22.29 -11.29
CA GLY A 46 5.64 -22.74 -12.66
C GLY A 46 7.09 -22.54 -13.12
N ASP A 47 7.32 -22.69 -14.42
CA ASP A 47 8.61 -22.46 -15.08
C ASP A 47 8.80 -20.96 -15.38
N THR A 48 9.05 -20.17 -14.33
CA THR A 48 9.30 -18.73 -14.43
C THR A 48 10.59 -18.37 -13.72
N ASP A 49 11.25 -17.29 -14.14
CA ASP A 49 12.48 -16.82 -13.50
C ASP A 49 12.17 -16.19 -12.13
N PRO A 50 12.58 -16.82 -11.01
CA PRO A 50 12.26 -16.35 -9.67
C PRO A 50 12.89 -15.00 -9.33
N ARG A 51 14.00 -14.64 -9.98
CA ARG A 51 14.66 -13.34 -9.77
C ARG A 51 13.77 -12.21 -10.27
N TRP A 52 13.17 -12.36 -11.45
CA TRP A 52 12.28 -11.34 -12.01
C TRP A 52 10.96 -11.25 -11.25
N LEU A 53 10.42 -12.36 -10.74
CA LEU A 53 9.24 -12.34 -9.86
C LEU A 53 9.52 -11.57 -8.55
N ALA A 54 10.68 -11.79 -7.94
CA ALA A 54 11.09 -11.07 -6.73
C ALA A 54 11.21 -9.56 -6.97
N ILE A 55 11.84 -9.15 -8.09
CA ILE A 55 11.93 -7.74 -8.50
C ILE A 55 10.54 -7.14 -8.69
N ALA A 56 9.67 -7.79 -9.46
CA ALA A 56 8.31 -7.31 -9.71
C ALA A 56 7.50 -7.14 -8.40
N LYS A 57 7.68 -8.05 -7.43
CA LYS A 57 7.03 -7.94 -6.11
C LYS A 57 7.51 -6.71 -5.35
N THR A 58 8.82 -6.48 -5.29
CA THR A 58 9.40 -5.29 -4.61
C THR A 58 9.00 -3.99 -5.31
N ASP A 59 8.99 -3.97 -6.64
CA ASP A 59 8.60 -2.78 -7.41
C ASP A 59 7.11 -2.45 -7.21
N MET A 60 6.23 -3.46 -7.19
CA MET A 60 4.81 -3.25 -6.88
C MET A 60 4.60 -2.69 -5.47
N GLN A 61 5.32 -3.22 -4.47
CA GLN A 61 5.25 -2.71 -3.10
C GLN A 61 5.71 -1.24 -3.02
N THR A 62 6.80 -0.93 -3.72
CA THR A 62 7.34 0.43 -3.82
C THR A 62 6.35 1.38 -4.51
N ALA A 63 5.78 0.96 -5.64
CA ALA A 63 4.77 1.72 -6.37
C ALA A 63 3.51 1.95 -5.53
N CYS A 64 3.02 0.93 -4.81
CA CYS A 64 1.87 1.05 -3.92
C CYS A 64 2.14 2.06 -2.79
N MET A 65 3.35 2.03 -2.20
CA MET A 65 3.74 2.98 -1.17
C MET A 65 3.84 4.41 -1.71
N ALA A 66 4.46 4.60 -2.87
CA ALA A 66 4.56 5.91 -3.52
C ALA A 66 3.17 6.48 -3.86
N ALA A 67 2.28 5.66 -4.43
CA ALA A 67 0.91 6.07 -4.74
C ALA A 67 0.10 6.40 -3.48
N CYS A 68 0.22 5.59 -2.41
CA CYS A 68 -0.42 5.88 -1.12
C CYS A 68 0.09 7.21 -0.52
N ARG A 69 1.39 7.50 -0.62
CA ARG A 69 1.97 8.79 -0.20
C ARG A 69 1.46 9.96 -1.04
N ALA A 70 1.31 9.77 -2.35
CA ALA A 70 0.75 10.78 -3.25
C ALA A 70 -0.71 11.14 -2.87
N VAL A 71 -1.51 10.16 -2.42
CA VAL A 71 -2.85 10.42 -1.88
C VAL A 71 -2.76 11.08 -0.50
N ALA A 72 -1.92 10.52 0.39
CA ALA A 72 -1.83 11.01 1.76
C ALA A 72 -1.34 12.47 1.83
N ARG A 73 -0.45 12.89 0.92
CA ARG A 73 0.19 14.22 0.92
C ARG A 73 0.68 14.61 2.32
N PRO A 74 1.71 13.91 2.85
CA PRO A 74 2.35 14.32 4.10
C PRO A 74 2.79 15.79 4.01
N ASN A 75 2.73 16.50 5.13
CA ASN A 75 3.22 17.87 5.22
C ASN A 75 4.74 17.90 5.03
N ALA A 76 5.26 19.05 4.61
CA ALA A 76 6.68 19.27 4.34
C ALA A 76 7.56 19.30 5.61
N ASP A 77 7.00 19.03 6.78
CA ASP A 77 7.66 19.12 8.08
C ASP A 77 8.58 17.89 8.37
N CYS A 78 9.03 17.21 7.31
CA CYS A 78 9.90 16.03 7.33
C CYS A 78 11.10 16.22 6.41
#